data_AF-A0A940AHP2-F1
#
_entry.id   AF-A0A940AHP2-F1
#
_cell.length_a   1.000
_cell.length_b   1.000
_cell.length_c   1.000
_cell.angle_alpha   90.00
_cell.angle_beta   90.00
_cell.angle_gamma   90.00
#
_symmetry.space_group_name_H-M   'P 1'
#
loop_
_entity.id
_entity.type
_entity.pdbx_description
1 polymer ?
#
loop_
_entity_poly.entity_id
_entity_poly.type
_entity_poly.pdbx_seq_one_letter_code
_entity_poly.pdbx_strand_id
1 'polypeptide(L)'
;DDKQDFINSIIQSEHGIMAAQNIVKHMSKEDDNWFYQFSVWKAECDYNTRMSNATKRGREEGLKEGLQQGIQQGAQQNAEETARRMLQGKLTPDETALYTGLPLEKVLELQKEI
;
A
#
# COMPACT_ATOMS: atom_id res chain seq x y z
N ASP A 1 0.49 40.39 11.07
CA ASP A 1 -0.93 40.60 10.66
C ASP A 1 -1.41 39.23 10.24
N ASP A 2 -2.43 38.68 10.89
CA ASP A 2 -2.79 37.25 10.80
C ASP A 2 -3.05 36.78 9.36
N LYS A 3 -3.47 37.70 8.49
CA LYS A 3 -3.67 37.46 7.06
C LYS A 3 -2.36 37.21 6.31
N GLN A 4 -1.30 37.91 6.66
CA GLN A 4 0.03 37.70 6.09
C GLN A 4 0.57 36.32 6.47
N ASP A 5 0.37 35.91 7.71
CA ASP A 5 0.84 34.63 8.23
C ASP A 5 0.07 33.45 7.64
N PHE A 6 -1.24 33.59 7.42
CA PHE A 6 -2.06 32.61 6.71
C PHE A 6 -1.71 32.50 5.22
N ILE A 7 -1.45 33.62 4.55
CA ILE A 7 -0.99 33.60 3.15
C ILE A 7 0.38 32.90 3.09
N ASN A 8 1.30 33.22 4.01
CA ASN A 8 2.61 32.56 4.12
C ASN A 8 2.50 31.05 4.40
N SER A 9 1.51 30.60 5.16
CA SER A 9 1.30 29.16 5.41
C SER A 9 0.77 28.43 4.18
N ILE A 10 -0.12 29.04 3.40
CA ILE A 10 -0.58 28.48 2.11
C ILE A 10 0.59 28.37 1.14
N ILE A 11 1.38 29.43 1.03
CA ILE A 11 2.60 29.46 0.20
C ILE A 11 3.53 28.31 0.56
N GLN A 12 3.75 28.06 1.85
CA GLN A 12 4.63 27.00 2.34
C GLN A 12 4.05 25.58 2.21
N SER A 13 2.73 25.46 2.07
CA SER A 13 2.05 24.16 1.97
C SER A 13 2.09 23.54 0.58
N GLU A 14 2.25 24.33 -0.49
CA GLU A 14 2.33 23.84 -1.86
C GLU A 14 3.72 24.07 -2.47
N HIS A 15 4.41 22.98 -2.81
CA HIS A 15 5.74 23.02 -3.44
C HIS A 15 5.81 23.93 -4.67
N GLY A 16 4.75 24.02 -5.48
CA GLY A 16 4.68 24.90 -6.65
C GLY A 16 4.61 26.38 -6.32
N ILE A 17 3.91 26.76 -5.24
CA ILE A 17 3.76 28.14 -4.80
C ILE A 17 5.06 28.62 -4.12
N MET A 18 5.69 27.76 -3.30
CA MET A 18 7.02 28.03 -2.74
C MET A 18 8.06 28.26 -3.83
N ALA A 19 8.06 27.42 -4.87
CA ALA A 19 8.98 27.55 -6.00
C ALA A 19 8.79 28.90 -6.70
N ALA A 20 7.55 29.24 -7.08
CA ALA A 20 7.24 30.48 -7.78
C ALA A 20 7.63 31.73 -6.98
N GLN A 21 7.38 31.75 -5.67
CA GLN A 21 7.76 32.90 -4.84
C GLN A 21 9.25 33.03 -4.63
N ASN A 22 9.96 31.92 -4.45
CA ASN A 22 11.42 31.95 -4.35
C ASN A 22 12.05 32.41 -5.67
N ILE A 23 11.52 31.98 -6.82
CA ILE A 23 11.95 32.45 -8.15
C ILE A 23 11.80 33.96 -8.26
N VAL A 24 10.62 34.50 -7.98
CA VAL A 24 10.34 35.95 -8.09
C VAL A 24 11.23 36.78 -7.16
N LYS A 25 11.45 36.32 -5.92
CA LYS A 25 12.27 37.00 -4.91
C LYS A 25 13.77 37.05 -5.26
N HIS A 26 14.28 36.06 -5.99
CA HIS A 26 15.70 36.01 -6.37
C HIS A 26 15.94 36.65 -7.73
N MET A 27 15.00 36.55 -8.68
CA MET A 27 15.04 37.32 -9.94
C MET A 27 15.05 38.85 -9.71
N SER A 28 14.49 39.32 -8.60
CA SER A 28 14.51 40.75 -8.24
C SER A 28 15.85 41.22 -7.63
N LYS A 29 16.84 40.33 -7.49
CA LYS A 29 18.20 40.64 -7.06
C LYS A 29 19.16 40.32 -8.21
N GLU A 30 20.25 41.07 -8.36
CA GLU A 30 21.35 40.69 -9.25
C GLU A 30 22.02 39.43 -8.69
N ASP A 31 21.53 38.24 -9.06
CA ASP A 31 22.04 36.95 -8.59
C ASP A 31 22.14 35.95 -9.74
N ASP A 32 23.31 35.95 -10.39
CA ASP A 32 23.60 35.15 -11.59
C ASP A 32 23.69 33.63 -11.31
N ASN A 33 23.82 33.20 -10.05
CA ASN A 33 23.98 31.79 -9.66
C ASN A 33 22.65 31.11 -9.27
N TRP A 34 21.57 31.89 -9.14
CA TRP A 34 20.32 31.39 -8.60
C TRP A 34 19.67 30.31 -9.50
N PHE A 35 19.77 30.42 -10.83
CA PHE A 35 19.19 29.42 -11.74
C PHE A 35 19.80 28.03 -11.50
N TYR A 36 21.10 27.96 -11.24
CA TYR A 36 21.78 26.71 -10.88
C TYR A 36 21.24 26.16 -9.57
N GLN A 37 21.14 26.98 -8.52
CA GLN A 37 20.58 26.57 -7.22
C GLN A 37 19.12 26.11 -7.31
N PHE A 38 18.31 26.82 -8.10
CA PHE A 38 16.93 26.43 -8.36
C PHE A 38 16.83 25.09 -9.07
N SER A 39 17.70 24.83 -10.04
CA SER A 39 17.73 23.54 -10.76
C SER A 39 18.08 22.37 -9.84
N VAL A 40 19.03 22.57 -8.91
CA VAL A 40 19.39 21.59 -7.88
C VAL A 40 18.23 21.33 -6.94
N TRP A 41 17.59 22.40 -6.42
CA TRP A 41 16.44 22.29 -5.54
C TRP A 41 15.25 21.57 -6.21
N LYS A 42 14.98 21.87 -7.48
CA LYS A 42 13.96 21.18 -8.29
C LYS A 42 14.26 19.69 -8.39
N ALA A 43 15.49 19.32 -8.72
CA ALA A 43 15.90 17.92 -8.84
C ALA A 43 15.75 17.17 -7.51
N GLU A 44 16.10 17.81 -6.39
CA GLU A 44 15.92 17.25 -5.04
C GLU A 44 14.44 17.06 -4.68
N CYS A 45 13.59 18.05 -4.99
CA CYS A 45 12.15 17.95 -4.79
C CYS A 45 11.52 16.83 -5.62
N ASP A 46 11.90 16.71 -6.89
CA ASP A 46 11.43 15.64 -7.79
C ASP A 46 11.88 14.26 -7.28
N TYR A 47 13.13 14.16 -6.81
CA TYR A 47 13.66 12.93 -6.20
C TYR A 47 12.89 12.55 -4.94
N ASN A 48 12.67 13.49 -4.02
CA ASN A 48 11.92 13.27 -2.77
C ASN A 48 10.47 12.86 -3.05
N THR A 49 9.83 13.51 -4.02
CA THR A 49 8.47 13.19 -4.46
C THR A 49 8.42 11.78 -5.03
N ARG A 50 9.37 11.42 -5.92
CA ARG A 50 9.47 10.07 -6.48
C ARG A 50 9.68 9.03 -5.39
N MET A 51 10.56 9.29 -4.44
CA MET A 51 10.86 8.37 -3.33
C MET A 51 9.62 8.16 -2.45
N SER A 52 8.98 9.26 -2.02
CA SER A 52 7.75 9.22 -1.22
C SER A 52 6.65 8.42 -1.92
N ASN A 53 6.44 8.67 -3.22
CA ASN A 53 5.47 7.93 -4.02
C ASN A 53 5.82 6.44 -4.14
N ALA A 54 7.10 6.10 -4.34
CA ALA A 54 7.55 4.72 -4.41
C ALA A 54 7.32 3.99 -3.08
N THR A 55 7.67 4.61 -1.95
CA THR A 55 7.43 4.05 -0.60
C THR A 55 5.94 3.85 -0.34
N LYS A 56 5.09 4.83 -0.70
CA LYS A 56 3.64 4.73 -0.53
C LYS A 56 3.07 3.57 -1.35
N ARG A 57 3.41 3.48 -2.64
CA ARG A 57 2.96 2.40 -3.52
C ARG A 57 3.41 1.04 -3.01
N GLY A 58 4.69 0.88 -2.68
CA GLY A 58 5.20 -0.39 -2.17
C GLY A 58 4.51 -0.84 -0.88
N ARG A 59 4.17 0.09 0.02
CA ARG A 59 3.40 -0.23 1.23
C ARG A 59 1.96 -0.63 0.92
N GLU A 60 1.29 0.07 0.01
CA GLU A 60 -0.08 -0.22 -0.39
C GLU A 60 -0.18 -1.58 -1.09
N GLU A 61 0.72 -1.85 -2.05
CA GLU A 61 0.82 -3.12 -2.77
C GLU A 61 1.13 -4.28 -1.81
N GLY A 62 2.16 -4.13 -0.97
CA GLY A 62 2.53 -5.15 0.00
C GLY A 62 1.42 -5.46 1.02
N LEU A 63 0.69 -4.45 1.49
CA LEU A 63 -0.46 -4.67 2.37
C LEU A 63 -1.59 -5.41 1.66
N LYS A 64 -1.90 -5.03 0.41
CA LYS A 64 -2.96 -5.65 -0.37
C LYS A 64 -2.64 -7.13 -0.66
N GLU A 65 -1.42 -7.41 -1.10
CA GLU A 65 -0.96 -8.77 -1.38
C GLU A 65 -0.94 -9.62 -0.11
N GLY A 66 -0.38 -9.10 0.99
CA GLY A 66 -0.32 -9.79 2.27
C GLY A 66 -1.71 -10.10 2.84
N LEU A 67 -2.65 -9.15 2.74
CA LEU A 67 -4.04 -9.37 3.17
C LEU A 67 -4.74 -10.43 2.30
N GLN A 68 -4.59 -10.37 0.98
CA GLN A 68 -5.20 -11.34 0.07
C GLN A 68 -4.67 -12.75 0.33
N GLN A 69 -3.34 -12.90 0.48
CA GLN A 69 -2.72 -14.18 0.81
C GLN A 69 -3.19 -14.69 2.17
N GLY A 70 -3.24 -13.83 3.19
CA GLY A 70 -3.70 -14.19 4.53
C GLY A 70 -5.16 -14.66 4.56
N ILE A 71 -6.05 -13.97 3.82
CA ILE A 71 -7.47 -14.37 3.70
C ILE A 71 -7.58 -15.73 3.01
N GLN A 72 -6.86 -15.94 1.90
CA GLN A 72 -6.92 -17.20 1.16
C GLN A 72 -6.37 -18.37 1.98
N GLN A 73 -5.23 -18.20 2.64
CA GLN A 73 -4.64 -19.20 3.52
C GLN A 73 -5.55 -19.53 4.69
N GLY A 74 -6.12 -18.51 5.36
CA GLY A 74 -7.04 -18.70 6.47
C GLY A 74 -8.32 -19.41 6.06
N ALA A 75 -8.90 -19.06 4.91
CA ALA A 75 -10.09 -19.73 4.38
C ALA A 75 -9.81 -21.20 4.06
N GLN A 76 -8.67 -21.51 3.43
CA GLN A 76 -8.28 -22.89 3.14
C GLN A 76 -8.04 -23.68 4.43
N GLN A 77 -7.27 -23.14 5.38
CA GLN A 77 -7.00 -23.80 6.66
C GLN A 77 -8.29 -24.10 7.43
N ASN A 78 -9.21 -23.13 7.47
CA ASN A 78 -10.51 -23.32 8.12
C ASN A 78 -11.32 -24.41 7.42
N ALA A 79 -11.38 -24.41 6.08
CA ALA A 79 -12.08 -25.45 5.32
C ALA A 79 -11.51 -26.86 5.59
N GLU A 80 -10.18 -26.99 5.61
CA GLU A 80 -9.50 -28.26 5.92
C GLU A 80 -9.76 -28.70 7.37
N GLU A 81 -9.70 -27.79 8.33
CA GLU A 81 -9.97 -28.11 9.75
C GLU A 81 -11.43 -28.51 9.96
N THR A 82 -12.38 -27.81 9.35
CA THR A 82 -13.80 -28.19 9.33
C THR A 82 -14.01 -29.56 8.70
N ALA A 83 -13.35 -29.86 7.57
CA ALA A 83 -13.43 -31.16 6.93
C ALA A 83 -12.95 -32.29 7.85
N ARG A 84 -11.81 -32.09 8.54
CA ARG A 84 -11.30 -33.07 9.51
C ARG A 84 -12.29 -33.33 10.65
N ARG A 85 -12.91 -32.27 11.20
CA ARG A 85 -13.95 -32.40 12.24
C ARG A 85 -15.18 -33.16 11.74
N MET A 86 -15.63 -32.89 10.51
CA MET A 86 -16.78 -33.58 9.90
C MET A 86 -16.49 -35.08 9.69
N LEU A 87 -15.31 -35.42 9.17
CA LEU A 87 -14.88 -36.81 8.99
C LEU A 87 -14.78 -37.57 10.33
N GLN A 88 -14.22 -36.94 11.36
CA GLN A 88 -14.21 -37.49 12.73
C GLN A 88 -15.63 -37.66 13.30
N GLY A 89 -16.56 -36.78 12.92
CA GLY A 89 -17.99 -36.86 13.20
C GLY A 89 -18.73 -37.95 12.41
N LYS A 90 -18.03 -38.79 11.62
CA LYS A 90 -18.56 -39.86 10.78
C LYS A 90 -19.44 -39.40 9.62
N LEU A 91 -19.31 -38.14 9.19
CA LEU A 91 -19.91 -37.71 7.92
C LEU A 91 -19.18 -38.37 6.75
N THR A 92 -19.87 -38.58 5.64
CA THR A 92 -19.26 -39.18 4.44
C THR A 92 -18.31 -38.19 3.76
N PRO A 93 -17.30 -38.67 3.00
CA PRO A 93 -16.44 -37.79 2.21
C PRO A 93 -17.20 -36.91 1.23
N ASP A 94 -18.27 -37.42 0.61
CA ASP A 94 -19.12 -36.66 -0.31
C ASP A 94 -19.88 -35.52 0.39
N GLU A 95 -20.49 -35.78 1.55
CA GLU A 95 -21.15 -34.73 2.35
C GLU A 95 -20.14 -33.70 2.86
N THR A 96 -18.96 -34.15 3.27
CA THR A 96 -17.90 -33.26 3.76
C THR A 96 -17.40 -32.34 2.66
N ALA A 97 -17.19 -32.86 1.44
CA ALA A 97 -16.81 -32.05 0.27
C ALA A 97 -17.89 -31.00 -0.05
N LEU A 98 -19.17 -31.40 -0.01
CA LEU A 98 -20.30 -30.50 -0.23
C LEU A 98 -20.33 -29.33 0.77
N TYR A 99 -20.17 -29.60 2.07
CA TYR A 99 -20.28 -28.57 3.10
C TYR A 99 -19.04 -27.67 3.22
N THR A 100 -17.86 -28.19 2.94
CA THR A 100 -16.60 -27.45 3.07
C THR A 100 -16.19 -26.73 1.79
N GLY A 101 -16.80 -27.09 0.66
CA GLY A 101 -16.43 -26.58 -0.67
C GLY A 101 -15.06 -27.08 -1.14
N LEU A 102 -14.47 -28.06 -0.45
CA LEU A 102 -13.23 -28.70 -0.87
C LEU A 102 -13.49 -29.74 -1.97
N PRO A 103 -12.54 -29.94 -2.90
CA PRO A 103 -12.60 -31.04 -3.84
C PRO A 103 -12.67 -32.39 -3.12
N LEU A 104 -13.43 -33.34 -3.67
CA LEU A 104 -13.59 -34.66 -3.08
C LEU A 104 -12.24 -35.37 -2.93
N GLU A 105 -11.34 -35.21 -3.89
CA GLU A 105 -9.98 -35.76 -3.85
C GLU A 105 -9.24 -35.25 -2.61
N LYS A 106 -9.35 -33.96 -2.30
CA LYS A 106 -8.71 -33.36 -1.13
C LYS A 106 -9.31 -33.89 0.18
N VAL A 107 -10.62 -34.06 0.23
CA VAL A 107 -11.28 -34.64 1.42
C VAL A 107 -10.85 -36.09 1.63
N LEU A 108 -10.72 -36.88 0.57
CA LEU A 108 -10.23 -38.27 0.64
C LEU A 108 -8.76 -38.34 1.06
N GLU A 109 -7.92 -37.37 0.68
CA GLU A 109 -6.56 -37.23 1.22
C GLU A 109 -6.60 -36.97 2.73
N LEU A 110 -7.37 -35.98 3.17
CA LEU A 110 -7.51 -35.64 4.59
C LEU A 110 -8.03 -36.82 5.42
N GLN A 111 -8.92 -37.64 4.86
CA GLN A 111 -9.43 -38.84 5.52
C GLN A 111 -8.34 -39.90 5.77
N LYS A 112 -7.33 -40.01 4.90
CA LYS A 112 -6.21 -40.96 5.08
C LYS A 112 -5.25 -40.53 6.20
N GLU A 113 -5.28 -39.27 6.58
CA GLU A 113 -4.40 -38.67 7.59
C GLU A 113 -5.01 -38.66 9.01
N ILE A 114 -6.27 -39.10 9.18
CA ILE A 114 -7.01 -39.15 10.44
C ILE A 114 -7.07 -40.60 10.93
#